data_AF-A0A3D3JLF4-F1
#
_entry.id   AF-A0A3D3JLF4-F1
#
_cell.length_a   1.000
_cell.length_b   1.000
_cell.length_c   1.000
_cell.angle_alpha   90.00
_cell.angle_beta   90.00
_cell.angle_gamma   90.00
#
_symmetry.space_group_name_H-M   'P 1'
#
loop_
_entity.id
_entity.type
_entity.pdbx_description
1 polymer ?
#
loop_
_entity_poly.entity_id
_entity_poly.type
_entity_poly.pdbx_seq_one_letter_code
_entity_poly.pdbx_strand_id
1 'polypeptide(L)'
;MDKGLGDYNHIVFTLRCVEEVPEMSRYQSSRSHGNASPRWVRYQTYALTFEVEGPGRHLAGSAVPVAFPLPPRARVTDMTAEHPRYWELEVHADTPGVDSRATYLVPVYHAS
;
A
#
# COMPACT_ATOMS: atom_id res chain seq x y z
N MET A 1 -16.74 5.22 -23.89
CA MET A 1 -15.46 5.95 -23.96
C MET A 1 -14.60 5.41 -22.85
N ASP A 2 -13.71 4.50 -23.22
CA ASP A 2 -12.80 3.81 -22.32
C ASP A 2 -11.56 4.71 -22.14
N LYS A 3 -11.29 5.18 -20.92
CA LYS A 3 -10.11 6.01 -20.65
C LYS A 3 -8.93 5.07 -20.49
N GLY A 4 -8.26 4.79 -21.60
CA GLY A 4 -6.96 4.17 -21.59
C GLY A 4 -5.99 4.95 -20.70
N LEU A 5 -5.28 4.22 -19.87
CA LEU A 5 -4.02 4.66 -19.27
C LEU A 5 -3.16 5.23 -20.43
N GLY A 6 -2.72 6.49 -20.32
CA GLY A 6 -1.99 7.24 -21.37
C GLY A 6 -0.58 6.71 -21.63
N ASP A 7 0.23 7.43 -22.40
CA ASP A 7 1.67 7.12 -22.50
C ASP A 7 2.33 7.38 -21.12
N TYR A 8 2.76 6.34 -20.41
CA TYR A 8 3.51 6.46 -19.14
C TYR A 8 5.00 6.51 -19.44
N ASN A 9 5.72 7.33 -18.68
CA ASN A 9 7.19 7.31 -18.72
C ASN A 9 7.77 6.30 -17.74
N HIS A 10 7.05 6.05 -16.64
CA HIS A 10 7.50 5.24 -15.52
C HIS A 10 6.31 4.75 -14.70
N ILE A 11 6.33 3.47 -14.30
CA ILE A 11 5.36 2.89 -13.38
C ILE A 11 6.11 2.22 -12.24
N VAL A 12 5.75 2.57 -11.01
CA VAL A 12 6.30 2.03 -9.78
C VAL A 12 5.23 1.23 -9.04
N PHE A 13 5.52 -0.04 -8.81
CA PHE A 13 4.71 -0.93 -7.99
C PHE A 13 5.42 -1.13 -6.65
N THR A 14 4.75 -0.86 -5.53
CA THR A 14 5.30 -1.10 -4.19
C THR A 14 4.39 -2.01 -3.40
N LEU A 15 4.88 -3.20 -3.05
CA LEU A 15 4.22 -4.09 -2.10
C LEU A 15 4.72 -3.79 -0.69
N ARG A 16 3.82 -3.55 0.27
CA ARG A 16 4.15 -3.22 1.67
C ARG A 16 3.42 -4.14 2.63
N CYS A 17 4.07 -4.48 3.74
CA CYS A 17 3.41 -5.01 4.93
C CYS A 17 3.23 -3.87 5.94
N VAL A 18 1.99 -3.60 6.32
CA VAL A 18 1.60 -2.55 7.25
C VAL A 18 1.08 -3.17 8.54
N GLU A 19 1.52 -2.64 9.68
CA GLU A 19 0.97 -2.92 11.01
C GLU A 19 0.40 -1.62 11.58
N GLU A 20 -0.85 -1.65 12.03
CA GLU A 20 -1.49 -0.50 12.66
C GLU A 20 -1.42 -0.60 14.18
N VAL A 21 -0.88 0.44 14.82
CA VAL A 21 -0.66 0.50 16.27
C VAL A 21 -1.35 1.74 16.83
N PRO A 22 -2.14 1.62 17.92
CA PRO A 22 -2.76 2.77 18.56
C PRO A 22 -1.72 3.52 19.40
N GLU A 23 -1.46 4.79 19.06
CA GLU A 23 -0.65 5.68 19.89
C GLU A 23 -1.54 6.62 20.71
N MET A 24 -1.37 6.56 22.04
CA MET A 24 -1.98 7.54 22.93
C MET A 24 -1.18 8.84 22.91
N SER A 25 -1.82 9.92 22.47
CA SER A 25 -1.24 11.26 22.56
C SER A 25 -1.04 11.66 24.03
N ARG A 26 0.21 11.75 24.48
CA ARG A 26 0.57 12.17 25.86
C ARG A 26 0.22 13.64 26.15
N TYR A 27 -0.23 14.41 25.16
CA TYR A 27 -0.51 15.84 25.29
C TYR A 27 -1.93 16.18 25.76
N GLN A 28 -2.82 15.19 25.92
CA GLN A 28 -4.11 15.43 26.57
C GLN A 28 -3.93 15.38 28.10
N SER A 29 -3.39 16.47 28.65
CA SER A 29 -3.21 16.66 30.09
C SER A 29 -4.53 17.07 30.76
N SER A 30 -4.98 16.23 31.69
CA SER A 30 -5.64 16.52 32.98
C SER A 30 -6.89 17.42 33.06
N ARG A 31 -7.39 18.08 32.01
CA ARG A 31 -8.50 19.04 32.13
C ARG A 31 -9.67 18.87 31.17
N SER A 32 -9.58 18.00 30.18
CA SER A 32 -10.73 17.66 29.34
C SER A 32 -11.31 16.31 29.78
N HIS A 33 -12.54 16.35 30.30
CA HIS A 33 -13.49 15.23 30.34
C HIS A 33 -13.91 14.87 28.89
N GLY A 34 -12.94 14.70 28.00
CA GLY A 34 -13.11 14.49 26.58
C GLY A 34 -12.53 13.13 26.23
N ASN A 35 -13.38 12.27 25.67
CA ASN A 35 -13.07 10.92 25.25
C ASN A 35 -11.80 10.89 24.38
N ALA A 36 -10.68 10.43 24.94
CA ALA A 36 -9.42 10.33 24.21
C ALA A 36 -9.50 9.15 23.24
N SER A 37 -9.82 9.41 21.96
CA SER A 37 -9.71 8.39 20.94
C SER A 37 -8.23 8.14 20.59
N PRO A 38 -7.79 6.87 20.51
CA PRO A 38 -6.44 6.55 20.11
C PRO A 38 -6.20 7.01 18.66
N ARG A 39 -5.01 7.54 18.38
CA ARG A 39 -4.56 7.79 17.01
C ARG A 39 -3.89 6.53 16.49
N TRP A 40 -4.42 5.96 15.42
CA TRP A 40 -3.77 4.83 14.75
C TRP A 40 -2.58 5.31 13.93
N VAL A 41 -1.44 4.64 14.10
CA VAL A 41 -0.20 4.89 13.35
C VAL A 41 0.09 3.66 12.51
N ARG A 42 0.44 3.90 11.24
CA ARG A 42 0.73 2.86 10.24
C ARG A 42 2.24 2.65 10.17
N TYR A 43 2.70 1.47 10.57
CA TYR A 43 4.09 1.08 10.51
C TYR A 43 4.34 0.19 9.29
N GLN A 44 5.18 0.65 8.35
CA GLN A 44 5.67 -0.17 7.25
C GLN A 44 6.77 -1.11 7.77
N THR A 45 6.42 -2.37 8.02
CA THR A 45 7.35 -3.37 8.56
C THR A 45 8.15 -4.07 7.48
N TYR A 46 7.68 -4.02 6.23
CA TYR A 46 8.35 -4.52 5.03
C TYR A 46 7.91 -3.75 3.80
N ALA A 47 8.80 -3.58 2.83
CA ALA A 47 8.44 -3.11 1.49
C ALA A 47 9.36 -3.70 0.42
N LEU A 48 8.80 -3.92 -0.76
CA LEU A 48 9.53 -4.25 -1.98
C LEU A 48 8.96 -3.42 -3.13
N THR A 49 9.84 -2.85 -3.93
CA THR A 49 9.49 -2.02 -5.08
C THR A 49 9.90 -2.71 -6.36
N PHE A 50 9.03 -2.65 -7.37
CA PHE A 50 9.28 -3.08 -8.73
C PHE A 50 8.96 -1.92 -9.67
N GLU A 51 9.90 -1.59 -10.55
CA GLU A 51 9.77 -0.45 -11.45
C GLU A 51 9.77 -0.91 -12.90
N VAL A 52 8.94 -0.26 -13.69
CA VAL A 52 8.86 -0.46 -15.14
C VAL A 52 9.17 0.87 -15.80
N GLU A 53 10.31 0.90 -16.49
CA GLU A 53 10.74 2.04 -17.30
C GLU A 53 10.43 1.80 -18.77
N GLY A 54 10.08 2.86 -19.48
CA GLY A 54 10.06 2.88 -20.93
C GLY A 54 8.84 3.62 -21.49
N PRO A 55 8.94 4.15 -22.73
CA PRO A 55 7.82 4.77 -23.44
C PRO A 55 6.86 3.67 -23.92
N GLY A 56 6.16 3.05 -22.98
CA GLY A 56 5.20 2.00 -23.24
C GLY A 56 3.85 2.62 -23.58
N ARG A 57 3.45 2.53 -24.86
CA ARG A 57 2.03 2.61 -25.22
C ARG A 57 1.31 1.41 -24.62
N HIS A 58 1.00 1.46 -23.33
CA HIS A 58 0.06 0.53 -22.73
C HIS A 58 -1.32 0.93 -23.22
N LEU A 59 -1.78 0.29 -24.29
CA LEU A 59 -3.15 0.46 -24.77
C LEU A 59 -4.11 0.18 -23.61
N ALA A 60 -5.23 0.90 -23.56
CA ALA A 60 -6.34 0.58 -22.66
C ALA A 60 -6.58 -0.95 -22.65
N GLY A 61 -6.50 -1.56 -21.47
CA GLY A 61 -6.64 -3.02 -21.31
C GLY A 61 -5.35 -3.84 -21.40
N SER A 62 -4.18 -3.21 -21.55
CA SER A 62 -2.89 -3.90 -21.44
C SER A 62 -2.55 -4.21 -19.98
N ALA A 63 -2.05 -5.42 -19.72
CA ALA A 63 -1.58 -5.82 -18.39
C ALA A 63 -0.06 -5.72 -18.28
N VAL A 64 0.43 -5.25 -17.14
CA VAL A 64 1.86 -5.28 -16.78
C VAL A 64 2.08 -6.45 -15.82
N PRO A 65 2.83 -7.50 -16.21
CA PRO A 65 3.11 -8.59 -15.30
C PRO A 65 4.09 -8.12 -14.22
N VAL A 66 3.69 -8.26 -12.95
CA VAL A 66 4.52 -7.96 -11.78
C VAL A 66 4.50 -9.14 -10.82
N ALA A 67 5.65 -9.44 -10.23
CA ALA A 67 5.80 -10.53 -9.28
C ALA A 67 6.64 -10.06 -8.08
N PHE A 68 6.10 -10.28 -6.88
CA PHE A 68 6.76 -9.92 -5.62
C PHE A 68 7.06 -11.19 -4.83
N PRO A 69 8.33 -11.62 -4.73
CA PRO A 69 8.70 -12.71 -3.85
C PRO A 69 8.50 -12.26 -2.40
N LEU A 70 7.66 -12.99 -1.65
CA LEU A 70 7.50 -12.77 -0.22
C LEU A 70 8.71 -13.31 0.54
N PRO A 71 9.15 -12.66 1.64
CA PRO A 71 10.22 -13.21 2.47
C PRO A 71 9.79 -14.55 3.10
N PRO A 72 10.72 -15.49 3.39
CA PRO A 72 10.39 -16.82 3.94
C PRO A 72 9.60 -16.82 5.26
N ARG A 73 9.60 -15.69 5.98
CA ARG A 73 8.85 -15.46 7.21
C ARG A 73 7.91 -14.26 7.08
N ALA A 74 7.33 -14.08 5.89
CA ALA A 74 6.33 -13.06 5.65
C ALA A 74 5.21 -13.18 6.69
N ARG A 75 4.86 -12.06 7.30
CA ARG A 75 3.73 -11.99 8.21
C ARG A 75 2.46 -12.15 7.39
N VAL A 76 1.51 -12.96 7.88
CA VAL A 76 0.20 -13.08 7.24
C VAL A 76 -0.67 -11.87 7.53
N THR A 77 -1.65 -11.64 6.66
CA THR A 77 -2.72 -10.68 6.90
C THR A 77 -3.56 -11.16 8.08
N ASP A 78 -3.74 -10.29 9.08
CA ASP A 78 -4.57 -10.51 10.25
C ASP A 78 -5.22 -9.18 10.65
N MET A 79 -6.45 -8.97 10.18
CA MET A 79 -7.24 -7.77 10.46
C MET A 79 -7.95 -7.83 11.82
N THR A 80 -7.86 -8.95 12.53
CA THR A 80 -8.59 -9.21 13.78
C THR A 80 -7.70 -9.08 15.02
N ALA A 81 -6.38 -9.03 14.83
CA ALA A 81 -5.42 -8.79 15.89
C ALA A 81 -5.59 -7.41 16.55
N GLU A 82 -5.10 -7.29 17.79
CA GLU A 82 -5.01 -6.02 18.51
C GLU A 82 -4.26 -4.95 17.70
N HIS A 83 -3.20 -5.36 17.00
CA HIS A 83 -2.50 -4.56 16.00
C HIS A 83 -2.74 -5.20 14.62
N PRO A 84 -3.74 -4.70 13.86
CA PRO A 84 -4.06 -5.24 12.55
C PRO A 84 -2.85 -5.20 11.62
N ARG A 85 -2.66 -6.30 10.89
CA ARG A 85 -1.61 -6.42 9.88
C ARG A 85 -2.20 -6.75 8.53
N TYR A 86 -1.76 -6.04 7.52
CA TYR A 86 -2.21 -6.27 6.15
C TYR A 86 -1.13 -5.88 5.16
N TRP A 87 -1.32 -6.32 3.92
CA TRP A 87 -0.42 -5.98 2.84
C TRP A 87 -1.14 -5.10 1.82
N GLU A 88 -0.40 -4.14 1.28
CA GLU A 88 -0.87 -3.22 0.26
C GLU A 88 0.03 -3.26 -0.96
N LEU A 89 -0.57 -3.29 -2.14
CA LEU A 89 0.08 -2.97 -3.40
C LEU A 89 -0.28 -1.54 -3.77
N GLU A 90 0.70 -0.66 -3.72
CA GLU A 90 0.62 0.68 -4.29
C GLU A 90 1.12 0.66 -5.73
N VAL A 91 0.38 1.32 -6.61
CA VAL A 91 0.78 1.55 -8.00
C VAL A 91 0.83 3.06 -8.19
N HIS A 92 1.98 3.54 -8.63
CA HIS A 92 2.22 4.91 -8.99
C HIS A 92 2.65 4.95 -10.45
N ALA A 93 2.01 5.78 -11.25
CA ALA A 93 2.25 5.82 -12.68
C ALA A 93 2.40 7.28 -13.13
N ASP A 94 3.60 7.62 -13.60
CA ASP A 94 3.93 8.95 -14.09
C ASP A 94 3.45 9.11 -15.54
N THR A 95 2.38 9.88 -15.71
CA THR A 95 1.84 10.28 -17.02
C THR A 95 2.02 11.78 -17.18
N PRO A 96 2.41 12.28 -18.37
CA PRO A 96 2.39 13.71 -18.64
C PRO A 96 1.04 14.36 -18.27
N GLY A 97 1.06 15.25 -17.28
CA GLY A 97 -0.12 16.00 -16.82
C GLY A 97 -1.05 15.26 -15.86
N VAL A 98 -0.78 13.99 -15.51
CA VAL A 98 -1.56 13.23 -14.52
C VAL A 98 -0.64 12.37 -13.65
N ASP A 99 -0.64 12.66 -12.36
CA ASP A 99 -0.06 11.77 -11.35
C ASP A 99 -1.12 10.75 -10.91
N SER A 100 -0.97 9.49 -11.35
CA SER A 100 -1.92 8.43 -11.04
C SER A 100 -1.40 7.56 -9.89
N ARG A 101 -2.14 7.52 -8.79
CA ARG A 101 -1.84 6.67 -7.63
C ARG A 101 -3.04 5.82 -7.23
N ALA A 102 -2.82 4.52 -7.03
CA ALA A 102 -3.82 3.59 -6.52
C ALA A 102 -3.19 2.66 -5.47
N THR A 103 -3.99 2.26 -4.49
CA THR A 103 -3.58 1.31 -3.44
C THR A 103 -4.62 0.20 -3.35
N TYR A 104 -4.16 -1.04 -3.34
CA TYR A 104 -4.99 -2.23 -3.25
C TYR A 104 -4.57 -3.08 -2.06
N LEU A 105 -5.54 -3.65 -1.32
CA LEU A 105 -5.24 -4.66 -0.30
C LEU A 105 -4.91 -6.00 -0.99
N VAL A 106 -3.83 -6.64 -0.54
CA VAL A 106 -3.37 -7.93 -1.07
C VAL A 106 -3.28 -8.93 0.08
N PRO A 107 -4.30 -9.76 0.33
CA PRO A 107 -4.24 -10.71 1.43
C PRO A 107 -3.08 -11.71 1.27
N VAL A 108 -2.25 -11.84 2.30
CA VAL A 108 -1.16 -12.84 2.37
C VAL A 108 -1.55 -13.90 3.39
N TYR A 109 -1.54 -15.16 2.97
CA TYR A 109 -1.91 -16.31 3.79
C TYR A 109 -0.72 -17.26 3.98
N HIS A 110 -0.84 -18.18 4.92
CA HIS A 110 0.10 -19.29 5.02
C HIS A 110 0.00 -20.19 3.78
N ALA A 111 1.14 -20.65 3.28
CA ALA A 111 1.16 -21.81 2.40
C ALA A 111 0.69 -23.01 3.22
N SER A 112 -0.46 -23.57 2.83
CA SER A 112 -1.03 -24.80 3.37
C SER A 112 -0.16 -26.01 3.09
#